data_AF-A0A1M7T778-F1
#
_entry.id   AF-A0A1M7T778-F1
#
_cell.length_a   1.000
_cell.length_b   1.000
_cell.length_c   1.000
_cell.angle_alpha   90.00
_cell.angle_beta   90.00
_cell.angle_gamma   90.00
#
_symmetry.space_group_name_H-M   'P 1'
#
loop_
_entity.id
_entity.type
_entity.pdbx_description
1 polymer ?
#
loop_
_entity_poly.entity_id
_entity_poly.type
_entity_poly.pdbx_seq_one_letter_code
_entity_poly.pdbx_strand_id
1 'polypeptide(L)' 'MCEKCVEIDKTIAHYRWIKERVIDPLTHQAADDLIEKLEAEKVELHPPEQQD' A
#
# COMPACT_ATOMS: atom_id res chain seq x y z
N MET A 1 13.94 -2.07 -6.15
CA MET A 1 12.72 -1.30 -5.82
C MET A 1 12.66 -0.11 -6.75
N CYS A 2 11.71 -0.08 -7.69
CA CYS A 2 11.62 1.01 -8.67
C CYS A 2 11.02 2.29 -8.06
N GLU A 3 11.13 3.41 -8.78
CA GLU A 3 10.56 4.71 -8.38
C GLU A 3 9.06 4.60 -8.04
N LYS A 4 8.30 3.83 -8.82
CA LYS A 4 6.88 3.60 -8.57
C LYS A 4 6.63 2.88 -7.24
N CYS A 5 7.43 1.87 -6.88
CA CYS A 5 7.31 1.22 -5.58
C CYS A 5 7.66 2.15 -4.42
N VAL A 6 8.57 3.11 -4.62
CA VAL A 6 8.90 4.12 -3.59
C VAL A 6 7.71 5.06 -3.34
N GLU A 7 7.03 5.49 -4.39
CA GLU A 7 5.82 6.33 -4.25
C GLU A 7 4.65 5.57 -3.61
N ILE A 8 4.48 4.29 -3.96
CA ILE A 8 3.50 3.42 -3.30
C ILE A 8 3.81 3.31 -1.80
N ASP A 9 5.07 3.08 -1.43
CA ASP A 9 5.46 2.96 -0.03
C ASP A 9 5.25 4.25 0.77
N LYS A 10 5.56 5.41 0.18
CA LYS A 10 5.25 6.71 0.79
C LYS A 10 3.75 6.86 1.04
N THR A 11 2.92 6.42 0.09
CA THR A 11 1.46 6.47 0.21
C THR A 11 0.98 5.53 1.32
N ILE A 12 1.45 4.28 1.37
CA ILE A 12 1.13 3.33 2.45
C ILE A 12 1.52 3.91 3.81
N ALA A 13 2.73 4.47 3.94
CA ALA A 13 3.19 5.09 5.18
C ALA A 13 2.30 6.26 5.61
N HIS A 14 1.84 7.08 4.66
CA HIS A 14 0.92 8.18 4.94
C HIS A 14 -0.42 7.67 5.51
N TYR A 15 -1.02 6.65 4.90
CA TYR A 15 -2.30 6.11 5.39
C TYR A 15 -2.17 5.38 6.73
N ARG A 16 -1.05 4.70 6.99
CA ARG A 16 -0.75 4.15 8.33
C ARG A 16 -0.66 5.26 9.38
N TRP A 17 0.02 6.37 9.06
CA TRP A 17 0.11 7.54 9.93
C TRP A 17 -1.25 8.19 10.21
N ILE A 18 -2.17 8.21 9.22
CA ILE A 18 -3.55 8.68 9.40
C ILE A 18 -4.31 7.78 10.38
N LYS A 19 -4.24 6.45 10.21
CA LYS A 19 -4.94 5.49 11.08
C LYS A 19 -4.55 5.60 12.55
N GLU A 20 -3.33 6.02 12.85
CA GLU A 20 -2.87 6.29 14.23
C GLU A 20 -3.55 7.50 14.88
N ARG A 21 -4.12 8.42 14.08
CA ARG A 21 -4.63 9.74 14.53
C ARG A 21 -6.13 9.90 14.38
N VAL A 22 -6.75 9.06 13.56
CA VAL A 22 -8.19 9.06 13.30
C VAL A 22 -8.80 7.86 14.03
N ILE A 23 -9.92 8.06 14.73
CA ILE A 23 -10.65 6.98 15.42
C ILE A 23 -11.83 6.44 14.60
N ASP A 24 -12.16 7.09 13.49
CA ASP A 24 -13.30 6.75 12.65
C ASP A 24 -13.12 5.36 12.00
N PRO A 25 -14.01 4.38 12.27
CA PRO A 25 -13.88 3.02 11.75
C PRO A 25 -13.96 2.93 10.23
N LEU A 26 -14.74 3.81 9.58
CA LEU A 26 -14.86 3.81 8.12
C LEU A 26 -13.56 4.26 7.46
N THR A 27 -12.89 5.26 8.03
CA THR A 27 -11.57 5.70 7.59
C THR A 27 -10.54 4.60 7.75
N HIS A 28 -10.61 3.81 8.83
CA HIS A 28 -9.71 2.66 9.01
C HIS A 28 -9.91 1.61 7.93
N GLN A 29 -11.16 1.23 7.67
CA GLN A 29 -11.47 0.23 6.64
C GLN A 29 -11.02 0.72 5.25
N ALA A 30 -11.35 1.96 4.88
CA ALA A 30 -10.96 2.51 3.58
C ALA A 30 -9.44 2.60 3.42
N ALA A 31 -8.71 2.91 4.51
CA ALA A 31 -7.26 2.91 4.50
C ALA A 31 -6.67 1.50 4.35
N ASP A 32 -7.27 0.49 5.00
CA ASP A 32 -6.85 -0.90 4.86
C ASP A 32 -7.08 -1.42 3.44
N ASP A 33 -8.25 -1.17 2.86
CA ASP A 33 -8.58 -1.56 1.48
C ASP A 33 -7.59 -0.93 0.47
N LEU A 34 -7.20 0.33 0.69
CA LEU A 34 -6.23 1.01 -0.15
C LEU A 34 -4.82 0.43 0.02
N ILE A 35 -4.39 0.17 1.25
CA ILE A 35 -3.06 -0.42 1.51
C ILE A 35 -2.96 -1.79 0.88
N GLU A 36 -3.97 -2.65 1.00
CA GLU A 36 -4.00 -3.99 0.37
C GLU A 36 -3.85 -3.90 -1.15
N LYS A 37 -4.61 -2.99 -1.79
CA LYS A 37 -4.52 -2.77 -3.24
C LYS A 37 -3.13 -2.31 -3.67
N LEU A 38 -2.52 -1.41 -2.90
CA LEU A 38 -1.19 -0.87 -3.18
C LEU A 38 -0.09 -1.93 -2.99
N GLU A 39 -0.21 -2.79 -1.98
CA GLU A 39 0.68 -3.92 -1.78
C GLU A 39 0.57 -4.94 -2.93
N ALA A 40 -0.64 -5.21 -3.42
CA ALA A 40 -0.85 -6.03 -4.61
C ALA A 40 -0.23 -5.41 -5.88
N GLU A 41 -0.41 -4.09 -6.09
CA GLU A 41 0.19 -3.37 -7.21
C GLU A 41 1.73 -3.47 -7.19
N LYS A 42 2.37 -3.45 -6.01
CA LYS A 42 3.82 -3.67 -5.92
C LYS A 42 4.24 -5.04 -6.40
N VAL A 43 3.45 -6.08 -6.11
CA VAL A 43 3.72 -7.45 -6.58
C VAL A 43 3.52 -7.54 -8.09
N GLU A 44 2.47 -6.93 -8.64
CA GLU A 44 2.24 -6.91 -10.09
C GLU A 44 3.31 -6.14 -10.87
N LEU A 45 3.87 -5.07 -10.28
CA LEU A 45 4.98 -4.29 -10.88
C LEU A 45 6.30 -5.06 -10.93
N HIS A 46 6.46 -6.04 -10.04
CA HIS A 46 7.64 -6.89 -9.93
C HIS A 46 7.20 -8.34 -9.85
N PRO A 47 6.65 -8.90 -10.95
CA PRO A 47 6.27 -10.30 -10.95
C PRO A 47 7.52 -11.11 -10.55
N PRO A 48 7.41 -12.03 -9.59
CA PRO A 48 8.52 -12.93 -9.29
C PRO A 48 8.87 -13.61 -10.61
N GLU A 49 10.11 -13.44 -11.07
CA GLU A 49 10.60 -14.04 -12.31
C GLU A 49 10.13 -15.49 -12.34
N GLN A 50 9.25 -15.82 -13.30
CA GLN A 50 8.83 -17.18 -13.54
C GLN A 50 10.12 -17.94 -13.85
N GLN A 51 10.56 -18.73 -12.89
CA GLN A 51 11.72 -19.59 -13.02
C GLN A 51 11.40 -20.60 -14.13
N ASP A 52 12.00 -20.40 -15.31
CA ASP A 52 12.12 -21.41 -16.37
C ASP A 52 12.94 -22.62 -15.88
#